data_AF-A0AA37KQE3-F1
#
_entry.id   AF-A0AA37KQE3-F1
#
_cell.length_a   1.000
_cell.length_b   1.000
_cell.length_c   1.000
_cell.angle_alpha   90.00
_cell.angle_beta   90.00
_cell.angle_gamma   90.00
#
_symmetry.space_group_name_H-M   'P 1'
#
loop_
_entity.id
_entity.type
_entity.pdbx_description
1 polymer ?
#
loop_
_entity_poly.entity_id
_entity_poly.type
_entity_poly.pdbx_seq_one_letter_code
_entity_poly.pdbx_strand_id
1 'polypeptide(L)'
;MTKKNNEWQTLSYEDVFERVDDVTAIYWNIVPQDKSYDRVLFFNATIPLVKNNIDISLYKGDPEKFAGGKIVNDNNLAIMFGELKGGIDPAGADEHWKTGNSALVRIRKAFEDYQVKTSFIAAAIEKKMATEIYNQLSEGILSNAANLTVDKQLTAYCDWLIKL
;
A
#
# COMPACT_ATOMS: atom_id res chain seq x y z
N MET A 1 -4.63 -19.85 -20.32
CA MET A 1 -5.46 -18.83 -19.66
C MET A 1 -5.28 -17.53 -20.41
N THR A 2 -6.32 -17.06 -21.08
CA THR A 2 -6.35 -15.74 -21.71
C THR A 2 -6.14 -14.70 -20.61
N LYS A 3 -5.10 -13.86 -20.71
CA LYS A 3 -4.97 -12.70 -19.81
C LYS A 3 -6.27 -11.91 -19.95
N LYS A 4 -7.05 -11.75 -18.87
CA LYS A 4 -8.14 -10.78 -18.86
C LYS A 4 -7.52 -9.43 -19.20
N ASN A 5 -8.08 -8.73 -20.18
CA ASN A 5 -7.72 -7.34 -20.44
C ASN A 5 -8.30 -6.53 -19.28
N ASN A 6 -7.43 -5.98 -18.43
CA ASN A 6 -7.85 -5.03 -17.41
C ASN A 6 -8.12 -3.70 -18.11
N GLU A 7 -9.26 -3.10 -17.83
CA GLU A 7 -9.65 -1.80 -18.35
C GLU A 7 -9.91 -0.85 -17.18
N TRP A 8 -9.52 0.41 -17.36
CA TRP A 8 -9.82 1.47 -16.41
C TRP A 8 -11.27 1.91 -16.59
N GLN A 9 -12.03 1.94 -15.50
CA GLN A 9 -13.44 2.28 -15.50
C GLN A 9 -13.73 3.32 -14.42
N THR A 10 -14.59 4.30 -14.74
CA THR A 10 -15.19 5.19 -13.74
C THR A 10 -16.48 4.54 -13.29
N LEU A 11 -16.55 4.16 -12.01
CA LEU A 11 -17.69 3.43 -11.44
C LEU A 11 -18.20 4.15 -10.19
N SER A 12 -19.49 3.97 -9.88
CA SER A 12 -20.04 4.42 -8.59
C SER A 12 -19.52 3.54 -7.45
N TYR A 13 -19.67 4.01 -6.20
CA TYR A 13 -19.31 3.21 -5.03
C TYR A 13 -20.11 1.90 -4.99
N GLU A 14 -21.41 1.98 -5.27
CA GLU A 14 -22.32 0.84 -5.27
C GLU A 14 -21.90 -0.22 -6.31
N ASP A 15 -21.52 0.21 -7.51
CA ASP A 15 -21.06 -0.71 -8.58
C ASP A 15 -19.73 -1.40 -8.21
N VAL A 16 -18.83 -0.67 -7.52
CA VAL A 16 -17.52 -1.21 -7.10
C VAL A 16 -17.68 -2.15 -5.91
N PHE A 17 -18.56 -1.84 -4.96
CA PHE A 17 -18.71 -2.61 -3.73
C PHE A 17 -19.07 -4.07 -4.01
N GLU A 18 -19.96 -4.33 -4.97
CA GLU A 18 -20.34 -5.69 -5.36
C GLU A 18 -19.23 -6.46 -6.09
N ARG A 19 -18.18 -5.77 -6.55
CA ARG A 19 -17.11 -6.31 -7.40
C ARG A 19 -15.72 -5.95 -6.89
N VAL A 20 -15.58 -5.66 -5.60
CA VAL A 20 -14.31 -5.19 -5.01
C VAL A 20 -13.17 -6.17 -5.24
N ASP A 21 -13.47 -7.47 -5.31
CA ASP A 21 -12.51 -8.55 -5.58
C ASP A 21 -11.95 -8.51 -7.02
N ASP A 22 -12.64 -7.85 -7.97
CA ASP A 22 -12.16 -7.65 -9.34
C ASP A 22 -11.23 -6.42 -9.46
N VAL A 23 -11.16 -5.56 -8.45
CA VAL A 23 -10.39 -4.31 -8.49
C VAL A 23 -8.91 -4.60 -8.31
N THR A 24 -8.11 -4.26 -9.32
CA THR A 24 -6.66 -4.48 -9.31
C THR A 24 -5.85 -3.21 -9.07
N ALA A 25 -6.44 -2.04 -9.36
CA ALA A 25 -5.84 -0.74 -9.13
C ALA A 25 -6.92 0.34 -9.00
N ILE A 26 -6.60 1.41 -8.27
CA ILE A 26 -7.46 2.57 -8.06
C ILE A 26 -6.66 3.81 -8.44
N TYR A 27 -7.29 4.72 -9.18
CA TYR A 27 -6.72 6.01 -9.55
C TYR A 27 -7.58 7.14 -9.01
N TRP A 28 -6.94 8.20 -8.51
CA TRP A 28 -7.62 9.44 -8.14
C TRP A 28 -6.71 10.65 -8.31
N ASN A 29 -7.34 11.83 -8.30
CA ASN A 29 -6.69 13.13 -8.18
C ASN A 29 -7.52 14.01 -7.24
N ILE A 30 -6.89 14.51 -6.18
CA ILE A 30 -7.56 15.36 -5.16
C ILE A 30 -7.51 16.87 -5.47
N VAL A 31 -6.67 17.30 -6.41
CA VAL A 31 -6.55 18.70 -6.85
C VAL A 31 -6.94 18.79 -8.33
N PRO A 32 -8.18 19.20 -8.64
CA PRO A 32 -8.67 19.25 -10.01
C PRO A 32 -7.68 19.94 -10.95
N GLN A 33 -7.36 19.28 -12.06
CA GLN A 33 -6.47 19.75 -13.14
C GLN A 33 -4.96 19.80 -12.79
N ASP A 34 -4.53 19.52 -11.55
CA ASP A 34 -3.11 19.40 -11.21
C ASP A 34 -2.65 17.93 -11.23
N LYS A 35 -2.04 17.53 -12.35
CA LYS A 35 -1.53 16.16 -12.55
C LYS A 35 -0.43 15.74 -11.57
N SER A 36 0.17 16.65 -10.83
CA SER A 36 1.15 16.28 -9.78
C SER A 36 0.48 15.56 -8.60
N TYR A 37 -0.85 15.67 -8.47
CA TYR A 37 -1.69 14.95 -7.51
C TYR A 37 -2.34 13.68 -8.07
N ASP A 38 -2.00 13.28 -9.29
CA ASP A 38 -2.43 11.99 -9.84
C ASP A 38 -1.81 10.85 -9.03
N ARG A 39 -2.65 9.93 -8.55
CA ARG A 39 -2.25 8.78 -7.73
C ARG A 39 -2.79 7.49 -8.31
N VAL A 40 -1.94 6.46 -8.33
CA VAL A 40 -2.36 5.08 -8.59
C VAL A 40 -1.98 4.20 -7.42
N LEU A 41 -2.99 3.60 -6.78
CA LEU A 41 -2.86 2.54 -5.78
C LEU A 41 -3.11 1.19 -6.44
N PHE A 42 -2.28 0.20 -6.12
CA PHE A 42 -2.44 -1.17 -6.61
C PHE A 42 -1.79 -2.16 -5.64
N PHE A 43 -2.17 -3.43 -5.76
CA PHE A 43 -1.82 -4.46 -4.79
C PHE A 43 -0.96 -5.57 -5.38
N ASN A 44 -0.21 -6.25 -4.51
CA ASN A 44 0.55 -7.48 -4.80
C ASN A 44 1.49 -7.35 -6.01
N ALA A 45 2.29 -6.28 -6.06
CA ALA A 45 3.17 -6.00 -7.18
C ALA A 45 4.62 -6.37 -6.90
N THR A 46 5.29 -6.96 -7.89
CA THR A 46 6.74 -7.16 -7.82
C THR A 46 7.46 -5.86 -8.12
N ILE A 47 8.20 -5.33 -7.14
CA ILE A 47 8.97 -4.10 -7.30
C ILE A 47 10.42 -4.46 -7.66
N PRO A 48 10.89 -4.12 -8.87
CA PRO A 48 12.19 -4.56 -9.37
C PRO A 48 13.37 -4.15 -8.49
N LEU A 49 13.33 -2.94 -7.91
CA LEU A 49 14.42 -2.43 -7.06
C LEU A 49 14.55 -3.24 -5.76
N VAL A 50 13.43 -3.67 -5.18
CA VAL A 50 13.40 -4.50 -3.96
C VAL A 50 13.61 -5.98 -4.29
N LYS A 51 13.33 -6.39 -5.53
CA LYS A 51 13.32 -7.78 -6.02
C LYS A 51 12.35 -8.67 -5.21
N ASN A 52 11.21 -8.11 -4.82
CA ASN A 52 10.19 -8.82 -4.07
C ASN A 52 8.80 -8.29 -4.39
N ASN A 53 7.77 -9.06 -4.04
CA ASN A 53 6.39 -8.63 -4.05
C ASN A 53 6.12 -7.71 -2.84
N ILE A 54 5.28 -6.69 -3.03
CA ILE A 54 4.81 -5.77 -2.00
C ILE A 54 3.29 -5.74 -2.05
N ASP A 55 2.66 -5.86 -0.87
CA ASP A 55 1.21 -5.97 -0.73
C ASP A 55 0.49 -4.69 -1.21
N ILE A 56 0.98 -3.51 -0.83
CA ILE A 56 0.39 -2.20 -1.17
C ILE A 56 1.41 -1.30 -1.86
N SER A 57 1.08 -0.77 -3.03
CA SER A 57 1.93 0.14 -3.81
C SER A 57 1.18 1.41 -4.22
N LEU A 58 1.70 2.58 -3.85
CA LEU A 58 1.16 3.88 -4.23
C LEU A 58 2.19 4.67 -5.04
N TYR A 59 1.80 5.12 -6.23
CA TYR A 59 2.66 5.85 -7.16
C TYR A 59 2.03 7.16 -7.63
N LYS A 60 2.89 8.12 -7.98
CA LYS A 60 2.53 9.30 -8.77
C LYS A 60 2.24 8.84 -10.19
N GLY A 61 1.03 9.09 -10.67
CA GLY A 61 0.69 8.78 -12.05
C GLY A 61 -0.78 8.60 -12.31
N ASP A 62 -1.09 8.39 -13.57
CA ASP A 62 -2.42 8.22 -14.13
C ASP A 62 -2.54 6.81 -14.75
N PRO A 63 -3.74 6.41 -15.23
CA PRO A 63 -3.95 5.15 -15.93
C PRO A 63 -2.98 4.85 -17.07
N GLU A 64 -2.54 5.87 -17.81
CA GLU A 64 -1.59 5.72 -18.91
C GLU A 64 -0.20 5.38 -18.39
N LYS A 65 0.29 6.10 -17.39
CA LYS A 65 1.57 5.81 -16.73
C LYS A 65 1.59 4.47 -16.01
N PHE A 66 0.45 4.04 -15.45
CA PHE A 66 0.33 2.70 -14.85
C PHE A 66 0.73 1.63 -15.87
N ALA A 67 0.34 1.80 -17.14
CA ALA A 67 0.81 1.01 -18.29
C ALA A 67 0.78 -0.51 -18.04
N GLY A 68 -0.31 -1.01 -17.45
CA GLY A 68 -0.48 -2.42 -17.10
C GLY A 68 0.50 -2.90 -16.01
N GLY A 69 0.84 -2.04 -15.05
CA GLY A 69 1.78 -2.30 -13.97
C GLY A 69 3.24 -1.96 -14.26
N LYS A 70 3.56 -1.43 -15.45
CA LYS A 70 4.95 -1.07 -15.81
C LYS A 70 5.48 0.17 -15.08
N ILE A 71 4.62 0.93 -14.41
CA ILE A 71 4.99 2.10 -13.59
C ILE A 71 6.07 1.78 -12.55
N VAL A 72 6.13 0.54 -12.07
CA VAL A 72 7.11 0.07 -11.07
C VAL A 72 8.57 0.13 -11.55
N ASN A 73 8.80 0.37 -12.83
CA ASN A 73 10.15 0.52 -13.38
C ASN A 73 10.71 1.95 -13.23
N ASP A 74 9.89 2.92 -12.82
CA ASP A 74 10.34 4.28 -12.49
C ASP A 74 10.23 4.52 -10.98
N ASN A 75 11.37 4.40 -10.31
CA ASN A 75 11.47 4.52 -8.86
C ASN A 75 11.13 5.94 -8.37
N ASN A 76 11.25 6.98 -9.21
CA ASN A 76 10.93 8.36 -8.81
C ASN A 76 9.43 8.62 -8.64
N LEU A 77 8.61 7.72 -9.20
CA LEU A 77 7.17 7.79 -9.10
C LEU A 77 6.65 7.13 -7.82
N ALA A 78 7.45 6.31 -7.13
CA ALA A 78 7.03 5.65 -5.90
C ALA A 78 6.77 6.68 -4.79
N ILE A 79 5.63 6.55 -4.10
CA ILE A 79 5.24 7.41 -2.97
C ILE A 79 5.28 6.61 -1.67
N MET A 80 4.69 5.43 -1.67
CA MET A 80 4.51 4.63 -0.46
C MET A 80 4.41 3.14 -0.79
N PHE A 81 5.02 2.32 0.06
CA PHE A 81 4.89 0.87 0.05
C PHE A 81 4.38 0.36 1.40
N GLY A 82 3.48 -0.61 1.38
CA GLY A 82 2.89 -1.15 2.60
C GLY A 82 2.80 -2.67 2.61
N GLU A 83 2.85 -3.23 3.81
CA GLU A 83 2.53 -4.63 4.08
C GLU A 83 1.11 -4.73 4.68
N LEU A 84 0.36 -5.75 4.25
CA LEU A 84 -1.02 -6.01 4.65
C LEU A 84 -1.14 -7.45 5.16
N LYS A 85 -1.61 -7.63 6.39
CA LYS A 85 -1.84 -8.97 6.98
C LYS A 85 -3.29 -9.13 7.43
N GLY A 86 -4.08 -9.87 6.64
CA GLY A 86 -5.51 -10.10 6.90
C GLY A 86 -5.81 -11.21 7.92
N GLY A 87 -4.81 -11.97 8.36
CA GLY A 87 -4.99 -13.04 9.34
C GLY A 87 -5.49 -12.51 10.68
N ILE A 88 -6.56 -13.12 11.19
CA ILE A 88 -7.19 -12.76 12.47
C ILE A 88 -6.69 -13.60 13.65
N ASP A 89 -5.90 -14.66 13.39
CA ASP A 89 -5.36 -15.53 14.42
C ASP A 89 -4.23 -14.81 15.19
N PRO A 90 -4.41 -14.54 16.50
CA PRO A 90 -3.38 -13.88 17.30
C PRO A 90 -2.09 -14.70 17.45
N ALA A 91 -2.16 -16.04 17.34
CA ALA A 91 -0.99 -16.89 17.49
C ALA A 91 0.07 -16.64 16.39
N GLY A 92 -0.38 -16.29 15.17
CA GLY A 92 0.48 -15.97 14.04
C GLY A 92 0.93 -14.51 13.96
N ALA A 93 0.40 -13.62 14.81
CA ALA A 93 0.59 -12.18 14.66
C ALA A 93 2.06 -11.72 14.75
N ASP A 94 2.82 -12.22 15.73
CA ASP A 94 4.25 -11.87 15.90
C ASP A 94 5.11 -12.40 14.74
N GLU A 95 4.74 -13.54 14.14
CA GLU A 95 5.42 -14.10 12.96
C GLU A 95 5.13 -13.27 11.70
N HIS A 96 3.86 -12.92 11.49
CA HIS A 96 3.45 -12.05 10.39
C HIS A 96 4.09 -10.66 10.49
N TRP A 97 4.21 -10.11 11.70
CA TRP A 97 4.94 -8.87 11.95
C TRP A 97 6.43 -8.99 11.62
N LYS A 98 7.13 -10.02 12.11
CA LYS A 98 8.56 -10.19 11.80
C LYS A 98 8.83 -10.28 10.30
N THR A 99 7.96 -11.00 9.59
CA THR A 99 8.05 -11.16 8.14
C THR A 99 7.80 -9.83 7.43
N GLY A 100 6.72 -9.13 7.79
CA GLY A 100 6.39 -7.81 7.25
C GLY A 100 7.46 -6.77 7.55
N ASN A 101 7.91 -6.66 8.79
CA ASN A 101 8.98 -5.74 9.18
C ASN A 101 10.29 -6.00 8.42
N SER A 102 10.65 -7.27 8.20
CA SER A 102 11.80 -7.63 7.37
C SER A 102 11.64 -7.18 5.91
N ALA A 103 10.42 -7.26 5.37
CA ALA A 103 10.11 -6.73 4.04
C ALA A 103 10.24 -5.20 4.00
N LEU A 104 9.69 -4.50 4.98
CA LEU A 104 9.79 -3.04 5.11
C LEU A 104 11.24 -2.56 5.25
N VAL A 105 12.09 -3.29 5.97
CA VAL A 105 13.54 -3.00 6.04
C VAL A 105 14.19 -3.10 4.65
N ARG A 106 13.86 -4.14 3.86
CA ARG A 106 14.39 -4.28 2.49
C ARG A 106 13.92 -3.14 1.58
N ILE A 107 12.65 -2.75 1.71
CA ILE A 107 12.08 -1.63 0.96
C ILE A 107 12.84 -0.34 1.26
N ARG A 108 12.98 0.02 2.55
CA ARG A 108 13.69 1.23 2.97
C ARG A 108 15.13 1.25 2.49
N LYS A 109 15.83 0.12 2.57
CA LYS A 109 17.20 -0.01 2.06
C LYS A 109 17.27 0.17 0.54
N ALA A 110 16.35 -0.45 -0.20
CA ALA A 110 16.33 -0.37 -1.65
C ALA A 110 16.01 1.05 -2.15
N PHE A 111 15.16 1.78 -1.44
CA PHE A 111 14.70 3.12 -1.76
C PHE A 111 15.37 4.21 -0.91
N GLU A 112 16.58 4.00 -0.38
CA GLU A 112 17.23 4.96 0.53
C GLU A 112 17.49 6.33 -0.12
N ASP A 113 17.76 6.35 -1.43
CA ASP A 113 17.92 7.57 -2.24
C ASP A 113 16.60 8.21 -2.67
N TYR A 114 15.46 7.64 -2.27
CA TYR A 114 14.12 8.07 -2.66
C TYR A 114 13.28 8.40 -1.42
N GLN A 115 12.39 9.37 -1.53
CA GLN A 115 11.51 9.77 -0.43
C GLN A 115 10.25 8.90 -0.36
N VAL A 116 10.42 7.59 -0.18
CA VAL A 116 9.32 6.63 -0.12
C VAL A 116 8.87 6.38 1.32
N LYS A 117 7.57 6.51 1.54
CA LYS A 117 6.94 6.20 2.84
C LYS A 117 6.71 4.69 2.99
N THR A 118 6.63 4.23 4.23
CA THR A 118 6.30 2.83 4.53
C THR A 118 5.13 2.70 5.47
N SER A 119 4.31 1.67 5.28
CA SER A 119 3.20 1.36 6.19
C SER A 119 3.04 -0.11 6.52
N PHE A 120 2.35 -0.38 7.64
CA PHE A 120 1.97 -1.73 8.03
C PHE A 120 0.53 -1.75 8.52
N ILE A 121 -0.31 -2.59 7.91
CA ILE A 121 -1.68 -2.80 8.38
C ILE A 121 -1.94 -4.28 8.63
N ALA A 122 -2.61 -4.61 9.72
CA ALA A 122 -2.91 -5.99 10.08
C ALA A 122 -4.21 -6.14 10.85
N ALA A 123 -4.87 -7.29 10.74
CA ALA A 123 -6.05 -7.61 11.52
C ALA A 123 -5.69 -8.07 12.94
N ALA A 124 -4.72 -8.97 13.08
CA ALA A 124 -4.17 -9.36 14.37
C ALA A 124 -2.92 -8.54 14.74
N ILE A 125 -2.99 -7.77 15.83
CA ILE A 125 -1.87 -7.00 16.39
C ILE A 125 -1.79 -7.27 17.90
N GLU A 126 -0.76 -8.02 18.29
CA GLU A 126 -0.51 -8.36 19.70
C GLU A 126 0.36 -7.32 20.41
N LYS A 127 0.31 -7.27 21.75
CA LYS A 127 0.93 -6.22 22.56
C LYS A 127 2.42 -5.97 22.26
N LYS A 128 3.18 -7.05 22.08
CA LYS A 128 4.63 -6.96 21.82
C LYS A 128 4.92 -6.28 20.49
N MET A 129 4.31 -6.77 19.40
CA MET A 129 4.47 -6.15 18.09
C MET A 129 3.87 -4.73 18.04
N ALA A 130 2.78 -4.45 18.77
CA ALA A 130 2.23 -3.11 18.88
C ALA A 130 3.25 -2.12 19.46
N THR A 131 4.05 -2.55 20.44
CA THR A 131 5.12 -1.74 21.01
C THR A 131 6.23 -1.48 19.99
N GLU A 132 6.63 -2.50 19.23
CA GLU A 132 7.63 -2.34 18.16
C GLU A 132 7.14 -1.43 17.03
N ILE A 133 5.89 -1.59 16.59
CA ILE A 133 5.23 -0.71 15.61
C ILE A 133 5.21 0.73 16.12
N TYR A 134 4.79 0.94 17.37
CA TYR A 134 4.73 2.26 17.98
C TYR A 134 6.10 2.93 18.05
N ASN A 135 7.15 2.19 18.41
CA ASN A 135 8.51 2.71 18.44
C ASN A 135 8.97 3.13 17.05
N GLN A 136 8.74 2.30 16.02
CA GLN A 136 9.09 2.65 14.64
C GLN A 136 8.33 3.89 14.13
N LEU A 137 7.05 4.05 14.50
CA LEU A 137 6.28 5.25 14.19
C LEU A 137 6.86 6.49 14.89
N SER A 138 7.16 6.37 16.18
CA SER A 138 7.68 7.46 17.01
C SER A 138 9.08 7.92 16.57
N GLU A 139 9.87 7.01 16.03
CA GLU A 139 11.21 7.26 15.48
C GLU A 139 11.18 7.68 14.00
N GLY A 140 10.02 7.68 13.35
CA GLY A 140 9.88 8.02 11.93
C GLY A 140 10.38 6.94 10.95
N ILE A 141 10.70 5.75 11.45
CA ILE A 141 11.12 4.59 10.64
C ILE A 141 9.94 4.03 9.84
N LEU A 142 8.76 3.98 10.46
CA LEU A 142 7.49 3.62 9.83
C LEU A 142 6.66 4.89 9.68
N SER A 143 6.02 5.08 8.53
CA SER A 143 5.26 6.32 8.26
C SER A 143 3.81 6.25 8.77
N ASN A 144 3.20 5.07 8.75
CA ASN A 144 1.85 4.86 9.28
C ASN A 144 1.59 3.39 9.60
N ALA A 145 0.64 3.12 10.51
CA ALA A 145 0.15 1.77 10.78
C ALA A 145 -1.32 1.80 11.21
N ALA A 146 -2.03 0.70 10.97
CA ALA A 146 -3.43 0.57 11.38
C ALA A 146 -3.80 -0.88 11.68
N ASN A 147 -4.71 -1.06 12.63
CA ASN A 147 -5.43 -2.30 12.82
C ASN A 147 -6.65 -2.34 11.88
N LEU A 148 -6.71 -3.34 10.99
CA LEU A 148 -7.79 -3.54 10.01
C LEU A 148 -9.17 -3.74 10.66
N THR A 149 -9.22 -4.21 11.91
CA THR A 149 -10.47 -4.47 12.65
C THR A 149 -10.94 -3.26 13.45
N VAL A 150 -10.21 -2.14 13.40
CA VAL A 150 -10.56 -0.90 14.10
C VAL A 150 -10.90 0.17 13.08
N ASP A 151 -12.20 0.36 12.81
CA ASP A 151 -12.71 1.25 11.76
C ASP A 151 -12.06 2.64 11.77
N LYS A 152 -11.93 3.26 12.94
CA LYS A 152 -11.31 4.59 13.06
C LYS A 152 -9.87 4.63 12.57
N GLN A 153 -9.10 3.56 12.80
CA GLN A 153 -7.72 3.47 12.33
C GLN A 153 -7.67 3.22 10.83
N LEU A 154 -8.53 2.34 10.32
CA LEU A 154 -8.60 2.06 8.89
C LEU A 154 -9.03 3.30 8.10
N THR A 155 -10.06 4.02 8.56
CA THR A 155 -10.49 5.29 7.95
C THR A 155 -9.36 6.32 7.96
N ALA A 156 -8.68 6.50 9.10
CA ALA A 156 -7.55 7.43 9.18
C ALA A 156 -6.38 7.04 8.26
N TYR A 157 -6.15 5.73 8.08
CA TYR A 157 -5.14 5.21 7.17
C TYR A 157 -5.52 5.48 5.70
N CYS A 158 -6.77 5.23 5.30
CA CYS A 158 -7.26 5.55 3.96
C CYS A 158 -7.21 7.05 3.68
N ASP A 159 -7.64 7.89 4.63
CA ASP A 159 -7.54 9.35 4.51
C ASP A 159 -6.10 9.83 4.35
N TRP A 160 -5.16 9.20 5.05
CA TRP A 160 -3.74 9.47 4.88
C TRP A 160 -3.28 9.10 3.47
N LEU A 161 -3.61 7.90 2.97
CA LEU A 161 -3.27 7.46 1.62
C LEU A 161 -3.78 8.41 0.54
N ILE A 162 -5.03 8.85 0.66
CA ILE A 162 -5.67 9.75 -0.31
C ILE A 162 -4.94 11.10 -0.41
N LYS A 163 -4.37 11.56 0.71
CA LYS A 163 -3.71 12.88 0.85
C LYS A 163 -2.21 12.86 0.52
N LEU A 164 -1.58 11.68 0.45
CA LEU A 164 -0.21 11.55 -0.05
C LEU A 164 -0.16 11.94 -1.53
#